data_AF-A0A553GXJ6-F1
#
_entry.id   AF-A0A553GXJ6-F1
#
_cell.length_a   1.000
_cell.length_b   1.000
_cell.length_c   1.000
_cell.angle_alpha   90.00
_cell.angle_beta   90.00
_cell.angle_gamma   90.00
#
_symmetry.space_group_name_H-M   'P 1'
#
loop_
_entity.id
_entity.type
_entity.pdbx_description
1 polymer ?
#
loop_
_entity_poly.entity_id
_entity_poly.type
_entity_poly.pdbx_seq_one_letter_code
_entity_poly.pdbx_strand_id
1 'polypeptide(L)'
;MSGPSAPRSPEDAASAWYVRLQNPELPASERIDFRRWLDADPRHSQAFSDVERLWQALRQPARHLGASGWHRRGGQPLLNASLRGSALLAALLALAILLWSESARAPDPVAPAAPAVQPR
;
A
#
# COMPACT_ATOMS: atom_id res chain seq x y z
N MET A 1 -19.17 1.63 16.40
CA MET A 1 -19.21 2.30 15.08
C MET A 1 -17.83 2.89 14.78
N SER A 2 -17.05 2.28 13.89
CA SER A 2 -15.78 2.87 13.44
C SER A 2 -16.08 3.87 12.34
N GLY A 3 -15.77 5.16 12.55
CA GLY A 3 -15.93 6.19 11.54
C GLY A 3 -15.04 5.95 10.31
N PRO A 4 -15.37 6.52 9.15
CA PRO A 4 -14.54 6.40 7.95
C PRO A 4 -13.18 7.01 8.25
N SER A 5 -12.15 6.16 8.39
CA SER A 5 -10.79 6.63 8.56
C SER A 5 -10.41 7.36 7.28
N ALA A 6 -10.26 8.69 7.36
CA ALA A 6 -9.52 9.43 6.35
C ALA A 6 -8.18 8.70 6.11
N PRO A 7 -7.68 8.61 4.87
CA PRO A 7 -6.46 7.86 4.58
C PRO A 7 -5.33 8.41 5.46
N ARG A 8 -4.83 7.58 6.37
CA ARG A 8 -3.82 7.99 7.36
C ARG A 8 -2.41 7.94 6.77
N SER A 9 -2.26 7.33 5.59
CA SER A 9 -1.01 7.15 4.88
C SER A 9 -1.22 7.12 3.36
N PRO A 10 -0.17 7.40 2.56
CA PRO A 10 -0.24 7.30 1.09
C PRO A 10 -0.57 5.89 0.60
N GLU A 11 -0.22 4.85 1.37
CA GLU A 11 -0.53 3.44 1.08
C GLU A 11 -2.02 3.13 1.23
N ASP A 12 -2.68 3.71 2.25
CA ASP A 12 -4.14 3.61 2.43
C ASP A 12 -4.88 4.25 1.24
N ALA A 13 -4.42 5.44 0.83
CA ALA A 13 -4.98 6.15 -0.32
C ALA A 13 -4.74 5.36 -1.63
N ALA A 14 -3.54 4.83 -1.83
CA ALA A 14 -3.19 3.97 -2.96
C ALA A 14 -4.08 2.72 -3.03
N SER A 15 -4.32 2.06 -1.89
CA SER A 15 -5.19 0.89 -1.79
C SER A 15 -6.63 1.23 -2.14
N ALA A 16 -7.14 2.36 -1.66
CA ALA A 16 -8.48 2.84 -2.01
C ALA A 16 -8.61 3.13 -3.51
N TRP A 17 -7.61 3.79 -4.10
CA TRP A 17 -7.57 4.04 -5.55
C TRP A 17 -7.51 2.77 -6.37
N TYR A 18 -6.69 1.80 -5.95
CA TYR A 18 -6.55 0.52 -6.63
C TYR A 18 -7.90 -0.21 -6.71
N VAL A 19 -8.68 -0.23 -5.63
CA VAL A 19 -10.02 -0.84 -5.60
C VAL A 19 -10.99 -0.10 -6.52
N ARG A 20 -11.03 1.24 -6.47
CA ARG A 20 -11.90 2.04 -7.36
C ARG A 20 -11.60 1.82 -8.83
N LEU A 21 -10.31 1.72 -9.20
CA LEU A 21 -9.88 1.47 -10.58
C LEU A 21 -10.25 0.08 -11.11
N GLN A 22 -10.58 -0.88 -10.25
CA GLN A 22 -11.13 -2.17 -10.69
C GLN A 22 -12.56 -2.05 -11.24
N ASN A 23 -13.27 -0.96 -10.95
CA ASN A 23 -14.58 -0.72 -11.52
C ASN A 23 -14.46 -0.26 -12.98
N PRO A 24 -14.95 -1.03 -13.97
CA PRO A 24 -14.91 -0.61 -15.37
C PRO A 24 -15.71 0.66 -15.65
N GLU A 25 -16.74 0.96 -14.86
CA GLU A 25 -17.63 2.12 -15.02
C GLU A 25 -17.14 3.37 -14.28
N LEU A 26 -15.89 3.38 -13.80
CA LEU A 26 -15.30 4.53 -13.10
C LEU A 26 -15.35 5.79 -13.99
N PRO A 27 -16.01 6.88 -13.55
CA PRO A 27 -16.22 8.07 -14.36
C PRO A 27 -14.90 8.80 -14.67
N ALA A 28 -14.89 9.55 -15.78
CA ALA A 28 -13.72 10.29 -16.22
C ALA A 28 -13.23 11.32 -15.18
N SER A 29 -14.14 11.92 -14.41
CA SER A 29 -13.81 12.83 -13.32
C SER A 29 -12.95 12.17 -12.25
N GLU A 30 -13.29 10.96 -11.81
CA GLU A 30 -12.51 10.22 -10.81
C GLU A 30 -11.14 9.79 -11.34
N ARG A 31 -11.02 9.53 -12.65
CA ARG A 31 -9.71 9.28 -13.28
C ARG A 31 -8.83 10.52 -13.30
N ILE A 32 -9.42 11.70 -13.45
CA ILE A 32 -8.71 12.98 -13.34
C ILE A 32 -8.28 13.21 -11.89
N ASP A 33 -9.14 12.93 -10.92
CA ASP A 33 -8.82 13.07 -9.49
C ASP A 33 -7.68 12.12 -9.08
N PHE A 34 -7.69 10.88 -9.61
CA PHE A 34 -6.58 9.95 -9.45
C PHE A 34 -5.27 10.50 -10.02
N ARG A 35 -5.29 11.07 -11.24
CA ARG A 35 -4.10 11.66 -11.85
C ARG A 35 -3.57 12.83 -11.01
N ARG A 36 -4.45 13.73 -10.55
CA ARG A 36 -4.07 14.83 -9.66
C ARG A 36 -3.46 14.32 -8.36
N TRP A 37 -3.99 13.24 -7.80
CA TRP A 37 -3.42 12.61 -6.62
C TRP A 37 -2.02 12.06 -6.90
N LEU A 38 -1.80 11.36 -8.02
CA LEU A 38 -0.47 10.88 -8.41
C LEU A 38 0.55 12.03 -8.58
N ASP A 39 0.13 13.13 -9.20
CA ASP A 39 1.01 14.26 -9.54
C ASP A 39 1.29 15.18 -8.33
N ALA A 40 0.53 15.06 -7.23
CA ALA A 40 0.67 15.93 -6.06
C ALA A 40 1.91 15.65 -5.21
N ASP A 41 2.39 14.40 -5.15
CA ASP A 41 3.59 14.00 -4.41
C ASP A 41 4.20 12.74 -5.06
N PRO A 42 5.50 12.71 -5.39
CA PRO A 42 6.17 11.50 -5.89
C PRO A 42 5.92 10.25 -5.05
N ARG A 43 5.74 10.39 -3.72
CA ARG A 43 5.43 9.29 -2.79
C ARG A 43 4.09 8.61 -3.12
N HIS A 44 3.13 9.30 -3.71
CA HIS A 44 1.85 8.71 -4.12
C HIS A 44 2.03 7.73 -5.29
N SER A 45 2.83 8.11 -6.28
CA SER A 45 3.15 7.24 -7.43
C SER A 45 3.89 5.97 -6.98
N GLN A 46 4.78 6.12 -6.01
CA GLN A 46 5.53 5.04 -5.42
C GLN A 46 4.59 4.10 -4.64
N ALA A 47 3.79 4.63 -3.70
CA ALA A 47 2.83 3.85 -2.93
C ALA A 47 1.80 3.10 -3.81
N PHE A 48 1.35 3.73 -4.90
CA PHE A 48 0.46 3.08 -5.87
C PHE A 48 1.12 1.88 -6.57
N SER A 49 2.39 2.03 -6.96
CA SER A 49 3.17 0.97 -7.59
C SER A 49 3.37 -0.24 -6.68
N ASP A 50 3.51 -0.03 -5.36
CA ASP A 50 3.68 -1.12 -4.40
C ASP A 50 2.41 -1.89 -4.15
N VAL A 51 1.32 -1.13 -3.98
CA VAL A 51 -0.01 -1.71 -3.87
C VAL A 51 -0.28 -2.57 -5.10
N GLU A 52 -0.05 -2.05 -6.31
CA GLU A 52 -0.20 -2.82 -7.54
C GLU A 52 0.67 -4.10 -7.53
N ARG A 53 1.95 -4.01 -7.19
CA ARG A 53 2.85 -5.16 -7.12
C ARG A 53 2.36 -6.21 -6.12
N LEU A 54 1.93 -5.77 -4.93
CA LEU A 54 1.37 -6.63 -3.90
C LEU A 54 0.14 -7.36 -4.41
N TRP A 55 -0.81 -6.64 -5.01
CA TRP A 55 -2.02 -7.25 -5.56
C TRP A 55 -1.70 -8.24 -6.68
N GLN A 56 -0.78 -7.93 -7.59
CA GLN A 56 -0.37 -8.88 -8.64
C GLN A 56 0.28 -10.13 -8.05
N ALA A 57 1.14 -9.97 -7.04
CA ALA A 57 1.76 -11.09 -6.33
C ALA A 57 0.73 -11.97 -5.61
N LEU A 58 -0.37 -11.39 -5.12
CA LEU A 58 -1.46 -12.11 -4.46
C LEU A 58 -2.38 -12.85 -5.45
N ARG A 59 -2.49 -12.42 -6.71
CA ARG A 59 -3.40 -13.04 -7.69
C ARG A 59 -3.02 -14.49 -8.04
N GLN A 60 -1.73 -14.79 -8.16
CA GLN A 60 -1.26 -16.15 -8.44
C GLN A 60 -1.61 -17.14 -7.32
N PRO A 61 -1.23 -16.92 -6.04
CA PRO A 61 -1.61 -17.80 -4.95
C PRO A 61 -3.12 -17.85 -4.73
N ALA A 62 -3.86 -16.75 -4.92
CA ALA A 62 -5.32 -16.76 -4.84
C ALA A 62 -5.95 -17.70 -5.89
N ARG A 63 -5.41 -17.74 -7.13
CA ARG A 63 -5.85 -18.69 -8.16
C ARG A 63 -5.56 -20.14 -7.78
N HIS A 64 -4.38 -20.41 -7.23
CA HIS A 64 -4.03 -21.76 -6.77
C HIS A 64 -4.94 -22.23 -5.62
N LEU A 65 -5.25 -21.34 -4.67
CA LEU A 65 -6.18 -21.62 -3.57
C LEU A 65 -7.64 -21.75 -4.05
N GLY A 66 -8.05 -20.99 -5.07
CA GLY A 66 -9.36 -21.14 -5.70
C GLY A 66 -9.51 -22.46 -6.44
N ALA A 67 -8.46 -22.87 -7.17
CA ALA A 67 -8.42 -24.13 -7.91
C ALA A 67 -8.38 -25.36 -7.00
N SER A 68 -7.77 -25.25 -5.81
CA SER A 68 -7.73 -26.34 -4.82
C SER A 68 -9.05 -26.56 -4.07
N GLY A 69 -10.11 -25.81 -4.43
CA GLY A 69 -11.47 -26.07 -3.95
C GLY A 69 -11.77 -25.52 -2.55
N TRP A 70 -10.98 -24.58 -2.04
CA TRP A 70 -11.23 -23.95 -0.74
C TRP A 70 -12.65 -23.35 -0.63
N HIS A 71 -13.22 -22.87 -1.74
CA HIS A 71 -14.59 -22.34 -1.80
C HIS A 71 -15.70 -23.41 -1.94
N ARG A 72 -15.38 -24.67 -2.28
CA ARG A 72 -16.37 -25.76 -2.39
C ARG A 72 -16.51 -26.59 -1.12
N ARG A 73 -15.70 -26.35 -0.10
CA ARG A 73 -15.82 -27.05 1.19
C ARG A 73 -16.83 -26.33 2.09
N GLY A 74 -18.07 -26.26 1.60
CA GLY A 74 -19.23 -25.97 2.44
C GLY A 74 -19.49 -27.18 3.33
N GLY A 75 -19.02 -27.11 4.58
CA GLY A 75 -19.39 -28.07 5.63
C GLY A 75 -18.24 -28.52 6.54
N GLN A 76 -18.23 -27.95 7.75
CA GLN A 76 -17.70 -28.47 9.03
C GLN A 76 -16.24 -28.14 9.45
N PRO A 77 -16.00 -27.97 10.77
CA PRO A 77 -15.50 -26.72 11.33
C PRO A 77 -14.05 -26.76 11.86
N LEU A 78 -13.57 -25.54 12.12
CA LEU A 78 -12.58 -25.06 13.09
C LEU A 78 -11.70 -26.10 13.81
N LEU A 79 -10.40 -25.78 13.88
CA LEU A 79 -9.32 -26.51 14.56
C LEU A 79 -8.75 -27.64 13.70
N ASN A 80 -7.73 -27.34 12.90
CA ASN A 80 -6.41 -28.02 12.93
C ASN A 80 -5.64 -27.84 11.62
N ALA A 81 -4.33 -27.66 11.77
CA ALA A 81 -3.30 -27.79 10.75
C ALA A 81 -3.16 -26.66 9.71
N SER A 82 -2.52 -25.55 10.12
CA SER A 82 -1.29 -25.05 9.45
C SER A 82 -0.80 -23.70 10.01
N LEU A 83 -0.53 -23.63 11.32
CA LEU A 83 0.26 -22.52 11.90
C LEU A 83 1.77 -22.83 11.89
N ARG A 84 2.29 -23.37 10.77
CA ARG A 84 3.74 -23.60 10.60
C ARG A 84 4.34 -22.92 9.37
N GLY A 85 3.54 -22.31 8.50
CA GLY A 85 4.03 -21.58 7.31
C GLY A 85 4.11 -20.05 7.47
N SER A 86 3.52 -19.48 8.52
CA SER A 86 3.24 -18.04 8.60
C SER A 86 4.43 -17.16 9.00
N ALA A 87 5.51 -17.73 9.54
CA ALA A 87 6.62 -16.95 10.09
C ALA A 87 7.54 -16.35 9.00
N LEU A 88 7.70 -17.03 7.87
CA LEU A 88 8.59 -16.57 6.79
C LEU A 88 7.98 -15.41 5.98
N LEU A 89 6.66 -15.40 5.79
CA LEU A 89 5.97 -14.32 5.07
C LEU A 89 6.02 -12.99 5.83
N ALA A 90 5.86 -13.04 7.15
CA ALA A 90 5.92 -11.84 7.99
C ALA A 90 7.33 -11.23 8.01
N ALA A 91 8.37 -12.08 8.05
CA ALA A 91 9.76 -11.62 8.00
C ALA A 91 10.12 -11.01 6.63
N LEU A 92 9.61 -11.56 5.52
CA LEU A 92 9.83 -11.00 4.18
C LEU A 92 9.11 -9.66 3.97
N LEU A 93 7.89 -9.52 4.50
CA LEU A 93 7.16 -8.25 4.48
C LEU A 93 7.88 -7.18 5.31
N ALA A 94 8.36 -7.53 6.51
CA ALA A 94 9.12 -6.63 7.35
C ALA A 94 10.44 -6.19 6.69
N LEU A 95 11.15 -7.11 6.02
CA LEU A 95 12.40 -6.79 5.32
C LEU A 95 12.17 -5.90 4.09
N ALA A 96 11.08 -6.11 3.35
CA ALA A 96 10.69 -5.24 2.25
C ALA A 96 10.37 -3.82 2.74
N ILE A 97 9.64 -3.69 3.85
CA ILE A 97 9.33 -2.40 4.48
C ILE A 97 10.60 -1.71 5.02
N LEU A 98 11.55 -2.48 5.57
CA LEU A 98 12.81 -1.92 6.10
C LEU A 98 13.71 -1.38 4.98
N LEU A 99 13.88 -2.15 3.89
CA LEU A 99 14.65 -1.70 2.71
C LEU A 99 14.03 -0.46 2.05
N TRP A 100 12.70 -0.34 2.13
CA TRP A 100 11.96 0.82 1.68
C TRP A 100 12.19 2.07 2.54
N SER A 101 12.35 1.88 3.86
CA SER A 101 12.52 2.98 4.80
C SER A 101 13.93 3.62 4.77
N GLU A 102 14.97 2.84 4.41
CA GLU A 102 16.34 3.38 4.28
C GLU A 102 16.48 4.36 3.12
N SER A 103 15.70 4.17 2.05
CA SER A 103 15.72 5.05 0.87
C SER A 103 15.12 6.44 1.12
N ALA A 104 14.41 6.62 2.23
CA ALA A 104 13.76 7.88 2.60
C ALA A 104 14.63 8.79 3.48
N ARG A 105 15.85 8.38 3.85
CA ARG A 105 16.76 9.19 4.67
C ARG A 105 17.93 9.73 3.86
N ALA A 106 17.62 10.66 2.96
CA ALA A 106 18.63 11.65 2.58
C ALA A 106 18.82 12.60 3.78
N PRO A 107 20.04 12.72 4.35
CA PRO A 107 20.32 13.76 5.32
C PRO A 107 20.36 15.11 4.60
N ASP A 108 19.48 16.05 4.96
CA ASP A 108 19.70 17.44 4.55
C ASP A 108 20.98 17.94 5.25
N PRO A 109 22.01 18.38 4.50
CA PRO A 109 23.19 18.99 5.08
C PRO A 109 22.79 20.30 5.77
N VAL A 110 23.29 20.48 7.00
CA VAL A 110 23.19 21.72 7.79
C VAL A 110 23.56 22.92 6.91
N ALA A 111 22.56 23.74 6.55
CA ALA A 111 22.80 25.03 5.93
C ALA A 111 23.12 26.07 7.05
N PRO A 112 24.30 26.70 7.05
CA PRO A 112 24.68 27.66 8.07
C PRO A 112 23.97 29.02 7.94
N ALA A 113 23.67 29.59 9.11
CA ALA A 113 23.32 30.97 9.46
C ALA A 113 23.18 32.02 8.33
N ALA A 114 21.98 32.59 8.20
CA ALA A 114 21.78 33.91 7.59
C ALA A 114 21.86 35.00 8.69
N PRO A 115 22.76 36.00 8.58
CA PRO A 115 22.77 37.15 9.47
C PRO A 115 21.85 38.29 8.96
N ALA A 116 21.57 39.20 9.90
CA ALA A 116 21.08 40.57 9.70
C ALA A 116 19.56 40.78 9.58
N VAL A 117 18.95 41.12 10.72
CA VAL A 117 17.93 42.17 10.79
C VAL A 117 18.30 43.11 11.93
N GLN A 118 18.82 44.28 11.57
CA GLN A 118 18.64 45.53 12.33
C GLN A 118 17.97 46.50 11.36
N PRO A 119 16.90 47.16 11.81
CA PRO A 119 16.81 48.59 11.54
C PRO A 119 16.48 49.39 12.82
N ARG A 120 17.35 50.40 13.01
CA ARG A 120 17.32 51.62 13.84
C ARG A 120 16.20 51.84 14.85
#